data_AF-A0AAJ1QIL7-F1
#
_entry.id   AF-A0AAJ1QIL7-F1
#
_cell.length_a   1.000
_cell.length_b   1.000
_cell.length_c   1.000
_cell.angle_alpha   90.00
_cell.angle_beta   90.00
_cell.angle_gamma   90.00
#
_symmetry.space_group_name_H-M   'P 1'
#
loop_
_entity.id
_entity.type
_entity.pdbx_description
1 polymer ?
#
loop_
_entity_poly.entity_id
_entity_poly.type
_entity_poly.pdbx_seq_one_letter_code
_entity_poly.pdbx_strand_id
1 'polypeptide(L)'
;MIEIKFTEEQLLLVLNYDTNRQQVFTITERCEIHQVINGRIQLSKPLHRTIKELLLKLKINNYKKVFAYWQENKETTIKELIIEK
;
A
#
# COMPACT_ATOMS: atom_id res chain seq x y z
N MET A 1 25.18 5.61 8.39
CA MET A 1 24.28 4.51 7.99
C MET A 1 23.23 5.11 7.08
N ILE A 2 23.18 4.74 5.80
CA ILE A 2 22.18 5.27 4.86
C ILE A 2 20.85 4.59 5.20
N GLU A 3 19.92 5.34 5.77
CA GLU A 3 18.57 4.85 6.05
C GLU A 3 17.84 4.72 4.70
N ILE A 4 17.60 3.47 4.29
CA ILE A 4 16.91 3.18 3.02
C ILE A 4 15.48 3.71 3.14
N LYS A 5 15.14 4.74 2.37
CA LYS A 5 13.76 5.27 2.31
C LYS A 5 12.89 4.33 1.47
N PHE A 6 11.65 4.11 1.90
CA PHE A 6 10.64 3.45 1.08
C PHE A 6 10.18 4.38 -0.05
N THR A 7 9.95 3.80 -1.22
CA THR A 7 9.30 4.48 -2.35
C THR A 7 7.80 4.63 -2.10
N GLU A 8 7.15 5.56 -2.78
CA GLU A 8 5.70 5.75 -2.69
C GLU A 8 4.96 4.47 -3.07
N GLU A 9 5.39 3.77 -4.13
CA GLU A 9 4.78 2.52 -4.59
C GLU A 9 4.86 1.42 -3.53
N GLN A 10 5.96 1.35 -2.77
CA GLN A 10 6.11 0.40 -1.68
C GLN A 10 5.14 0.71 -0.53
N LEU A 11 4.95 1.99 -0.21
CA LEU A 11 4.02 2.44 0.83
C LEU A 11 2.56 2.21 0.42
N LEU A 12 2.23 2.47 -0.84
CA LEU A 12 0.90 2.17 -1.40
C LEU A 12 0.64 0.66 -1.45
N LEU A 13 1.66 -0.16 -1.77
CA LEU A 13 1.52 -1.61 -1.78
C LEU A 13 1.18 -2.17 -0.39
N VAL A 14 1.86 -1.70 0.67
CA VAL A 14 1.56 -2.17 2.03
C VAL A 14 0.19 -1.73 2.51
N LEU A 15 -0.25 -0.51 2.17
CA LEU A 15 -1.61 -0.04 2.46
C LEU A 15 -2.67 -0.88 1.75
N ASN A 16 -2.45 -1.20 0.47
CA ASN A 16 -3.36 -2.04 -0.31
C ASN A 16 -3.43 -3.47 0.23
N TYR A 17 -2.30 -4.05 0.64
CA TYR A 17 -2.30 -5.36 1.27
C TYR A 17 -3.07 -5.36 2.59
N ASP A 18 -2.85 -4.33 3.40
CA ASP A 18 -3.49 -4.16 4.70
C ASP A 18 -5.02 -4.05 4.60
N THR A 19 -5.52 -3.35 3.59
CA THR A 19 -6.96 -3.16 3.36
C THR A 19 -7.64 -4.37 2.72
N ASN A 20 -6.95 -5.10 1.82
CA ASN A 20 -7.59 -6.14 1.00
C ASN A 20 -7.32 -7.58 1.45
N ARG A 21 -6.32 -7.83 2.30
CA ARG A 21 -5.93 -9.20 2.69
C ARG A 21 -5.96 -9.43 4.19
N GLN A 22 -5.26 -8.59 4.94
CA GLN A 22 -5.12 -8.76 6.39
C GLN A 22 -4.83 -7.42 7.01
N GLN A 23 -5.58 -7.04 8.04
CA GLN A 23 -5.27 -5.85 8.81
C GLN A 23 -3.99 -6.07 9.63
N VAL A 24 -2.89 -5.49 9.15
CA VAL A 24 -1.55 -5.47 9.75
C VAL A 24 -1.33 -4.17 10.53
N PHE A 25 -1.92 -3.07 10.08
CA PHE A 25 -1.74 -1.74 10.66
C PHE A 25 -2.97 -1.27 11.44
N THR A 26 -2.72 -0.56 12.51
CA THR A 26 -3.71 0.27 13.21
C THR A 26 -4.09 1.49 12.37
N ILE A 27 -5.19 2.16 12.73
CA ILE A 27 -5.61 3.40 12.06
C ILE A 27 -4.52 4.48 12.16
N THR A 28 -3.88 4.61 13.32
CA THR A 28 -2.78 5.57 13.54
C THR A 28 -1.61 5.31 12.61
N GLU A 29 -1.21 4.06 12.45
CA GLU A 29 -0.10 3.68 11.55
C GLU A 29 -0.46 3.92 10.08
N ARG A 30 -1.71 3.65 9.67
CA ARG A 30 -2.19 3.99 8.31
C ARG A 30 -2.09 5.49 8.04
N CYS A 31 -2.52 6.32 9.01
CA CYS A 31 -2.41 7.78 8.90
C CYS A 31 -0.95 8.23 8.80
N GLU A 32 -0.05 7.61 9.58
CA GLU A 32 1.39 7.89 9.54
C GLU A 32 1.97 7.59 8.16
N ILE A 33 1.68 6.43 7.58
CA ILE A 33 2.10 6.07 6.21
C ILE A 33 1.59 7.09 5.19
N HIS A 34 0.33 7.50 5.29
CA HIS A 34 -0.23 8.54 4.41
C HIS A 34 0.49 9.88 4.56
N GLN A 35 0.86 10.29 5.77
CA GLN A 35 1.61 11.53 5.97
C GLN A 35 3.02 11.45 5.38
N VAL A 36 3.65 10.27 5.40
CA VAL A 36 4.97 10.02 4.78
C VAL A 36 4.89 10.07 3.25
N ILE A 37 3.85 9.47 2.64
CA ILE A 37 3.60 9.57 1.19
C ILE A 37 3.48 11.03 0.77
N ASN A 38 2.78 11.85 1.57
CA ASN A 38 2.63 13.28 1.34
C ASN A 38 3.88 14.12 1.71
N GLY A 39 5.00 13.48 2.08
CA GLY A 39 6.25 14.16 2.44
C GLY A 39 6.19 14.98 3.73
N ARG A 40 5.17 14.78 4.58
CA ARG A 40 4.93 15.61 5.78
C ARG A 40 5.76 15.18 6.98
N ILE A 41 6.04 13.89 7.12
CA ILE A 41 6.76 13.32 8.27
C ILE A 41 7.68 12.17 7.84
N GLN A 42 8.53 11.71 8.77
CA GLN A 42 9.26 10.45 8.66
C GLN A 42 8.51 9.33 9.40
N LEU A 43 8.73 8.08 8.97
CA LEU A 43 8.20 6.90 9.67
C LEU A 43 8.88 6.72 11.03
N SER A 44 8.09 6.35 12.02
CA SER A 44 8.57 5.82 13.28
C SER A 44 9.37 4.53 13.06
N LYS A 45 10.39 4.30 13.89
CA LYS A 45 11.24 3.09 13.79
C LYS A 45 10.44 1.77 13.86
N PRO A 46 9.44 1.61 14.75
CA PRO A 46 8.62 0.39 14.78
C PRO A 46 7.87 0.18 13.47
N LEU A 47 7.21 1.22 12.95
CA LEU A 47 6.45 1.14 11.72
C LEU A 47 7.34 0.86 10.50
N HIS A 48 8.53 1.45 10.46
CA HIS A 48 9.53 1.16 9.43
C HIS A 48 9.91 -0.33 9.43
N ARG A 49 10.08 -0.94 10.59
CA ARG A 49 10.38 -2.38 10.70
C ARG A 49 9.23 -3.23 10.16
N THR A 50 8.01 -2.92 10.57
CA THR A 50 6.80 -3.64 10.12
C THR A 50 6.64 -3.58 8.60
N ILE A 51 6.81 -2.39 8.01
CA ILE A 51 6.74 -2.21 6.55
C ILE A 51 7.81 -3.03 5.84
N LYS A 52 9.04 -3.03 6.36
CA LYS A 52 10.15 -3.81 5.78
C LYS A 52 9.86 -5.31 5.80
N GLU A 53 9.39 -5.84 6.92
CA GLU A 53 9.05 -7.27 7.08
C GLU A 53 7.88 -7.67 6.15
N LEU A 54 6.87 -6.80 6.03
CA LEU A 54 5.74 -7.03 5.14
C LEU A 54 6.16 -7.04 3.66
N LEU A 55 6.95 -6.08 3.22
CA LEU A 55 7.47 -6.03 1.84
C LEU A 55 8.32 -7.25 1.51
N LEU A 56 9.14 -7.73 2.46
CA LEU A 56 9.91 -8.96 2.28
C LEU A 56 8.99 -10.18 2.11
N LYS A 57 7.95 -10.30 2.94
CA LYS A 57 6.93 -11.37 2.82
C LYS A 57 6.20 -11.31 1.48
N LEU A 58 5.83 -10.13 1.00
CA LEU A 58 5.19 -9.94 -0.31
C LEU A 58 6.10 -10.34 -1.46
N LYS A 59 7.39 -10.01 -1.37
CA LYS A 59 8.41 -10.43 -2.35
C LYS A 59 8.55 -11.96 -2.39
N ILE A 60 8.63 -12.61 -1.24
CA ILE A 60 8.72 -14.08 -1.13
C ILE A 60 7.48 -14.74 -1.74
N ASN A 61 6.29 -14.17 -1.53
CA ASN A 61 5.03 -14.70 -2.07
C ASN A 61 4.82 -14.40 -3.57
N ASN A 62 5.82 -13.86 -4.27
CA ASN A 62 5.76 -13.53 -5.70
C ASN A 62 4.54 -12.67 -6.08
N TYR A 63 4.26 -11.65 -5.26
CA TYR A 63 3.10 -10.77 -5.49
C TYR A 63 3.26 -10.03 -6.83
N LYS A 64 2.33 -10.26 -7.76
CA LYS A 64 2.34 -9.60 -9.08
C LYS A 64 1.69 -8.24 -9.00
N LYS A 65 2.31 -7.23 -9.61
CA LYS A 65 1.69 -5.91 -9.80
C LYS A 65 0.49 -6.08 -10.73
N VAL A 66 -0.67 -5.57 -10.31
CA VAL A 66 -1.88 -5.53 -11.12
C VAL A 66 -2.30 -4.07 -11.19
N PHE A 67 -2.47 -3.57 -12.41
CA PHE A 67 -3.05 -2.25 -12.63
C PHE A 67 -4.55 -2.42 -12.77
N ALA A 68 -5.31 -1.75 -11.91
CA ALA A 68 -6.75 -1.84 -11.94
C ALA A 68 -7.38 -0.48 -11.64
N TYR A 69 -8.51 -0.21 -12.27
CA TYR A 69 -9.28 1.02 -12.08
C TYR A 69 -10.77 0.71 -12.07
N TRP A 70 -11.53 1.55 -11.37
CA TRP A 70 -12.99 1.48 -11.38
C TRP A 70 -13.53 2.34 -12.50
N GLN A 71 -14.40 1.76 -13.33
CA GLN A 71 -15.13 2.49 -14.36
C GLN A 71 -16.62 2.47 -13.99
N GLU A 72 -17.24 3.65 -13.91
CA GLU A 72 -18.69 3.76 -13.84
C GLU A 72 -19.28 3.49 -15.23
N ASN A 73 -20.17 2.51 -15.30
CA ASN A 73 -20.90 2.24 -16.52
C ASN A 73 -21.87 3.41 -16.79
N LYS A 74 -21.90 3.93 -18.01
CA LYS A 74 -22.74 5.10 -18.34
C LYS A 74 -24.23 4.77 -18.35
N GLU A 75 -24.58 3.49 -18.44
CA GLU A 75 -25.97 3.01 -18.55
C GLU A 75 -26.51 2.45 -17.23
N THR A 76 -25.64 2.17 -16.26
CA THR A 76 -26.04 1.59 -14.96
C THR A 76 -25.26 2.24 -13.82
N THR A 77 -25.82 2.29 -12.61
CA THR A 77 -25.11 2.73 -11.40
C THR A 77 -24.04 1.73 -10.91
N ILE A 78 -23.73 0.72 -11.71
CA ILE A 78 -22.80 -0.35 -11.37
C ILE A 78 -21.37 0.10 -11.70
N LYS A 79 -20.47 -0.10 -10.73
CA LYS A 79 -19.03 0.11 -10.90
C LYS A 79 -18.39 -1.20 -11.31
N GLU A 80 -17.64 -1.19 -12.40
CA GLU A 80 -16.89 -2.35 -12.88
C GLU A 80 -15.40 -2.16 -12.57
N LEU A 81 -14.75 -3.19 -12.04
CA LEU A 81 -13.31 -3.20 -11.84
C LEU A 81 -12.66 -3.68 -13.13
N ILE A 82 -11.94 -2.79 -13.81
CA ILE A 82 -11.14 -3.15 -14.98
C ILE A 82 -9.73 -3.48 -14.51
N ILE A 83 -9.22 -4.63 -14.92
CA ILE A 83 -7.83 -5.04 -14.71
C ILE A 83 -7.09 -4.93 -16.03
N GLU A 84 -6.13 -4.01 -16.11
CA GLU A 84 -5.29 -3.79 -17.27
C GLU A 84 -4.14 -4.83 -17.28
N LYS A 85 -3.96 -5.51 -18.42
CA LYS A 85 -2.98 -6.58 -18.60
C LYS A 85 -1.61 -6.07 -19.02
#